data_AF-A0A925B474-F1
#
_entry.id   AF-A0A925B474-F1
#
_cell.length_a   1.000
_cell.length_b   1.000
_cell.length_c   1.000
_cell.angle_alpha   90.00
_cell.angle_beta   90.00
_cell.angle_gamma   90.00
#
_symmetry.space_group_name_H-M   'P 1'
#
loop_
_entity.id
_entity.type
_entity.pdbx_description
1 polymer ?
#
loop_
_entity_poly.entity_id
_entity_poly.type
_entity_poly.pdbx_seq_one_letter_code
_entity_poly.pdbx_strand_id
1 'polypeptide(L)'
;MTAPYSDLDDALRRDLRRHRMIATGLLVLMAALTLTTYAMPPGLWTDLLQASAKAGFVGGIADWFAVTALFRHPLGLPIPHTAIIPKQKARLGRALGRFVAGHVFTPAEVSRVLGRIDLAAIVARFLSDPAAARPAAQALADVLPRVLAT
;
A
#
# COMPACT_ATOMS: atom_id res chain seq x y z
N MET A 1 -17.76 -17.10 12.30
CA MET A 1 -16.96 -15.99 12.86
C MET A 1 -16.27 -15.30 11.70
N THR A 2 -17.01 -14.50 10.93
CA THR A 2 -16.50 -13.69 9.82
C THR A 2 -15.75 -12.51 10.42
N ALA A 3 -14.50 -12.32 10.00
CA ALA A 3 -13.60 -11.35 10.61
C ALA A 3 -14.07 -9.90 10.32
N PRO A 4 -13.99 -8.96 11.29
CA PRO A 4 -14.42 -7.56 11.14
C PRO A 4 -13.80 -6.79 9.95
N TYR A 5 -12.80 -7.36 9.28
CA TYR A 5 -12.20 -6.82 8.06
C TYR A 5 -13.12 -6.90 6.82
N SER A 6 -14.03 -7.89 6.73
CA SER A 6 -14.92 -8.03 5.57
C SER A 6 -15.88 -6.86 5.41
N ASP A 7 -16.39 -6.35 6.54
CA ASP A 7 -17.40 -5.29 6.54
C ASP A 7 -16.78 -3.93 6.16
N LEU A 8 -15.54 -3.70 6.59
CA LEU A 8 -14.73 -2.54 6.18
C LEU A 8 -14.39 -2.60 4.68
N ASP A 9 -13.96 -3.77 4.19
CA ASP A 9 -13.66 -3.98 2.77
C ASP A 9 -14.89 -3.73 1.90
N ASP A 10 -16.08 -4.13 2.35
CA ASP A 10 -17.33 -3.89 1.63
C ASP A 10 -17.77 -2.43 1.66
N ALA A 11 -17.46 -1.68 2.72
CA ALA A 11 -17.62 -0.23 2.74
C ALA A 11 -16.68 0.46 1.75
N LEU A 12 -15.40 0.08 1.73
CA LEU A 12 -14.40 0.62 0.79
C LEU A 12 -14.77 0.31 -0.67
N ARG A 13 -15.20 -0.92 -0.96
CA ARG A 13 -15.67 -1.31 -2.30
C ARG A 13 -16.86 -0.47 -2.77
N ARG A 14 -17.80 -0.16 -1.87
CA ARG A 14 -18.94 0.71 -2.18
C ARG A 14 -18.49 2.14 -2.49
N ASP A 15 -17.56 2.68 -1.72
CA ASP A 15 -17.02 4.02 -1.94
C ASP A 15 -16.25 4.12 -3.27
N LEU A 16 -15.37 3.14 -3.54
CA LEU A 16 -14.66 3.04 -4.82
C LEU A 16 -15.61 2.92 -6.01
N ARG A 17 -16.69 2.14 -5.89
CA ARG A 17 -17.73 2.04 -6.93
C ARG A 17 -18.42 3.38 -7.15
N ARG A 18 -18.74 4.11 -6.08
CA ARG A 18 -19.35 5.45 -6.17
C ARG A 18 -18.43 6.42 -6.90
N HIS A 19 -17.17 6.52 -6.50
CA HIS A 19 -16.20 7.41 -7.14
C HIS A 19 -15.98 7.04 -8.60
N ARG A 20 -15.88 5.74 -8.91
CA ARG A 20 -15.77 5.26 -10.29
C ARG A 20 -17.01 5.62 -11.12
N MET A 21 -18.22 5.48 -10.57
CA MET A 21 -19.45 5.88 -11.26
C MET A 21 -19.50 7.38 -11.51
N ILE A 22 -19.09 8.21 -10.54
CA ILE A 22 -19.03 9.67 -10.69
C ILE A 22 -18.01 10.05 -11.78
N ALA A 23 -16.79 9.52 -11.72
CA ALA A 23 -15.75 9.79 -12.71
C ALA A 23 -16.17 9.35 -14.13
N THR A 24 -16.76 8.16 -14.26
CA THR A 24 -17.27 7.65 -15.54
C THR A 24 -18.45 8.48 -16.04
N GLY A 25 -19.37 8.86 -15.14
CA GLY A 25 -20.51 9.71 -15.45
C GLY A 25 -20.09 11.09 -15.93
N LEU A 26 -19.10 11.70 -15.28
CA LEU A 26 -18.53 12.98 -15.69
C LEU A 26 -17.87 12.88 -17.08
N LEU A 27 -17.12 11.80 -17.34
CA LEU A 27 -16.52 11.56 -18.65
C LEU A 27 -17.57 11.42 -19.76
N VAL A 28 -18.61 10.62 -19.50
CA VAL A 28 -19.74 10.45 -20.44
C VAL A 28 -20.48 11.77 -20.63
N LEU A 29 -20.67 12.56 -19.58
CA LEU A 29 -21.28 13.88 -19.66
C LEU A 29 -20.44 14.82 -20.53
N MET A 30 -19.12 14.88 -20.36
CA MET A 30 -18.25 15.71 -21.20
C MET A 30 -18.29 15.29 -22.67
N ALA A 31 -18.32 13.98 -22.94
CA ALA A 31 -18.49 13.44 -24.29
C ALA A 31 -19.85 13.87 -24.88
N ALA A 32 -20.94 13.69 -24.11
CA ALA A 32 -22.28 14.06 -24.52
C ALA A 32 -22.41 15.57 -24.79
N LEU A 33 -21.87 16.42 -23.90
CA LEU A 33 -21.84 17.87 -24.09
C LEU A 33 -21.13 18.24 -25.39
N THR A 34 -19.96 17.65 -25.65
CA THR A 34 -19.20 17.84 -26.89
C THR A 34 -20.04 17.46 -28.12
N LEU A 35 -20.73 16.31 -28.08
CA LEU A 35 -21.63 15.86 -29.14
C LEU A 35 -22.82 16.79 -29.35
N THR A 36 -23.49 17.22 -28.26
CA THR A 36 -24.67 18.11 -28.35
C THR A 36 -24.32 19.49 -28.89
N THR A 37 -23.13 20.01 -28.58
CA THR A 37 -22.69 21.30 -29.13
C THR A 37 -22.52 21.29 -30.65
N TYR A 38 -22.30 20.12 -31.29
CA TYR A 38 -22.25 20.04 -32.75
C TYR A 38 -23.60 20.24 -33.44
N ALA A 39 -24.72 20.02 -32.73
CA ALA A 39 -26.07 20.23 -33.27
C ALA A 39 -26.61 21.64 -32.98
N MET A 40 -25.88 22.45 -32.19
CA MET A 40 -26.27 23.82 -31.86
C MET A 40 -25.67 24.83 -32.84
N PRO A 41 -26.33 25.98 -33.06
CA PRO A 41 -25.77 27.06 -33.86
C PRO A 41 -24.47 27.60 -33.22
N PRO A 42 -23.48 27.98 -34.05
CA PRO A 42 -22.21 28.54 -33.57
C PRO A 42 -22.43 29.88 -32.87
N GLY A 43 -21.72 30.06 -31.75
CA GLY A 43 -21.81 31.25 -30.91
C GLY A 43 -20.80 31.18 -29.77
N LEU A 44 -20.44 32.34 -29.20
CA LEU A 44 -19.36 32.42 -28.19
C LEU A 44 -19.56 31.48 -27.00
N TRP A 45 -20.81 31.32 -26.53
CA TRP A 45 -21.14 30.43 -25.42
C TRP A 45 -21.10 28.95 -25.81
N THR A 46 -21.53 28.60 -27.02
CA THR A 46 -21.49 27.22 -27.52
C THR A 46 -20.06 26.78 -27.81
N ASP A 47 -19.24 27.67 -28.36
CA ASP A 47 -17.81 27.44 -28.62
C ASP A 47 -17.02 27.26 -27.32
N LEU A 48 -17.28 28.10 -26.31
CA LEU A 48 -16.63 27.97 -25.00
C LEU A 48 -17.01 26.65 -24.29
N LEU A 49 -18.29 26.29 -24.34
CA LEU A 49 -18.79 25.02 -23.80
C LEU A 49 -18.17 23.82 -24.53
N GLN A 50 -18.12 23.87 -25.86
CA GLN A 50 -17.53 22.82 -26.68
C GLN A 50 -16.04 22.66 -26.41
N ALA A 51 -15.29 23.75 -26.34
CA ALA A 51 -13.86 23.73 -26.04
C ALA A 51 -13.60 23.14 -24.65
N SER A 52 -14.37 23.57 -23.64
CA SER A 52 -14.26 23.08 -22.26
C SER A 52 -14.62 21.59 -22.16
N ALA A 53 -15.71 21.17 -22.79
CA ALA A 53 -16.16 19.78 -22.80
C ALA A 53 -15.17 18.86 -23.53
N LYS A 54 -14.64 19.31 -24.68
CA LYS A 54 -13.62 18.58 -25.45
C LYS A 54 -12.32 18.44 -24.67
N ALA A 55 -11.87 19.51 -24.02
CA ALA A 55 -10.69 19.48 -23.15
C ALA A 55 -10.90 18.52 -21.96
N GLY A 56 -12.06 18.58 -21.31
CA GLY A 56 -12.40 17.67 -20.20
C GLY A 56 -12.46 16.20 -20.61
N PHE A 57 -13.06 15.91 -21.76
CA PHE A 57 -13.14 14.54 -22.30
C PHE A 57 -11.76 13.96 -22.63
N VAL A 58 -10.93 14.71 -23.37
CA VAL A 58 -9.58 14.28 -23.72
C VAL A 58 -8.70 14.15 -22.48
N GLY A 59 -8.81 15.10 -21.53
CA GLY A 59 -8.11 15.06 -20.25
C GLY A 59 -8.46 13.82 -19.42
N GLY A 60 -9.74 13.45 -19.35
CA GLY A 60 -10.16 12.25 -18.64
C GLY A 60 -9.66 10.94 -19.27
N ILE A 61 -9.62 10.88 -20.61
CA ILE A 61 -9.02 9.73 -21.31
C ILE A 61 -7.50 9.65 -21.04
N ALA A 62 -6.82 10.80 -21.05
CA ALA A 62 -5.39 10.86 -20.80
C ALA A 62 -5.03 10.40 -19.37
N ASP A 63 -5.81 10.80 -18.37
CA ASP A 63 -5.64 10.34 -16.99
C ASP A 63 -5.79 8.81 -16.87
N TRP A 64 -6.84 8.25 -17.49
CA TRP A 64 -7.02 6.80 -17.53
C TRP A 64 -5.82 6.09 -18.16
N PHE A 65 -5.31 6.62 -19.27
CA PHE A 65 -4.12 6.09 -19.93
C PHE A 65 -2.88 6.16 -19.02
N ALA A 66 -2.66 7.29 -18.33
CA ALA A 66 -1.51 7.50 -17.46
C ALA A 66 -1.50 6.53 -16.27
N VAL A 67 -2.62 6.40 -15.55
CA VAL A 67 -2.74 5.46 -14.44
C VAL A 67 -2.58 4.02 -14.92
N THR A 68 -3.20 3.67 -16.05
CA THR A 68 -3.07 2.33 -16.63
C THR A 68 -1.62 2.07 -17.03
N ALA A 69 -0.92 3.01 -17.66
CA ALA A 69 0.48 2.90 -18.05
C ALA A 69 1.44 2.80 -16.87
N LEU A 70 1.08 3.30 -15.70
CA LEU A 70 1.88 3.15 -14.49
C LEU A 70 1.93 1.69 -14.02
N PHE A 71 0.79 0.99 -14.07
CA PHE A 71 0.61 -0.35 -13.50
C PHE A 71 0.58 -1.50 -14.52
N ARG A 72 0.13 -1.23 -15.75
CA ARG A 72 -0.16 -2.20 -16.81
C ARG A 72 0.15 -1.61 -18.19
N HIS A 73 -0.09 -2.38 -19.24
CA HIS A 73 0.02 -1.92 -20.62
C HIS A 73 -1.35 -1.41 -21.09
N PRO A 74 -1.50 -0.11 -21.40
CA PRO A 74 -2.77 0.41 -21.91
C PRO A 74 -3.09 -0.30 -23.24
N LEU A 75 -4.36 -0.70 -23.42
CA LEU A 75 -4.85 -1.46 -24.59
C LEU A 75 -4.19 -2.84 -24.82
N GLY A 76 -3.42 -3.36 -23.85
CA GLY A 76 -2.75 -4.67 -23.98
C GLY A 76 -1.55 -4.69 -24.93
N LEU A 77 -1.17 -3.53 -25.49
CA LEU A 77 -0.03 -3.42 -26.40
C LEU A 77 1.27 -3.21 -25.59
N PRO A 78 2.34 -3.98 -25.85
CA PRO A 78 3.61 -3.84 -25.14
C PRO A 78 4.39 -2.60 -25.63
N ILE A 79 3.89 -1.41 -25.31
CA ILE A 79 4.54 -0.15 -25.68
C ILE A 79 5.80 0.02 -24.82
N PRO A 80 6.99 0.25 -25.43
CA PRO A 80 8.20 0.56 -24.68
C PRO A 80 7.96 1.76 -23.76
N HIS A 81 8.44 1.68 -22.51
CA HIS A 81 8.23 2.65 -21.41
C HIS A 81 6.86 2.69 -20.70
N THR A 82 5.91 1.80 -21.03
CA THR A 82 4.71 1.57 -20.18
C THR A 82 4.96 0.47 -19.13
N ALA A 83 4.06 0.31 -18.15
CA ALA A 83 4.22 -0.53 -16.95
C ALA A 83 5.46 -0.18 -16.11
N ILE A 84 5.60 1.11 -15.75
CA ILE A 84 6.78 1.63 -15.03
C ILE A 84 6.97 0.95 -13.67
N ILE A 85 5.90 0.77 -12.88
CA ILE A 85 6.00 0.16 -11.54
C ILE A 85 6.45 -1.30 -11.60
N PRO A 86 5.83 -2.19 -12.42
CA PRO A 86 6.30 -3.56 -12.57
C PRO A 86 7.78 -3.63 -12.99
N LYS A 87 8.21 -2.79 -13.94
CA LYS A 87 9.59 -2.75 -14.43
C LYS A 87 10.60 -2.32 -13.37
N GLN A 88 10.22 -1.43 -12.44
CA GLN A 88 11.11 -0.92 -11.39
C GLN A 88 10.87 -1.53 -10.00
N LYS A 89 10.06 -2.59 -9.88
CA LYS A 89 9.66 -3.20 -8.60
C LYS A 89 10.85 -3.49 -7.67
N ALA A 90 11.94 -4.04 -8.20
CA ALA A 90 13.14 -4.37 -7.40
C ALA A 90 13.86 -3.12 -6.85
N ARG A 91 13.88 -2.02 -7.62
CA ARG A 91 14.46 -0.74 -7.19
C ARG A 91 13.59 -0.06 -6.13
N LEU A 92 12.28 -0.03 -6.36
CA LEU A 92 11.30 0.51 -5.42
C LEU A 92 11.29 -0.27 -4.09
N GLY A 93 11.35 -1.61 -4.14
CA GLY A 93 11.44 -2.45 -2.95
C GLY A 93 12.70 -2.18 -2.11
N ARG A 94 13.86 -2.03 -2.75
CA ARG A 94 15.10 -1.64 -2.06
C ARG A 94 15.04 -0.24 -1.45
N ALA A 95 14.38 0.70 -2.12
CA ALA A 95 14.18 2.05 -1.57
C ALA A 95 13.24 2.05 -0.35
N LEU A 96 12.12 1.33 -0.45
CA LEU A 96 11.15 1.20 0.64
C LEU A 96 11.74 0.48 1.86
N GLY A 97 12.52 -0.59 1.64
CA GLY A 97 13.21 -1.29 2.71
C GLY A 97 14.17 -0.39 3.48
N ARG A 98 14.97 0.43 2.78
CA ARG A 98 15.84 1.42 3.42
C ARG A 98 15.05 2.48 4.20
N PHE A 99 13.93 2.94 3.65
CA PHE A 99 13.07 3.91 4.32
C PHE A 99 12.51 3.36 5.64
N VAL A 100 11.94 2.14 5.62
CA VAL A 100 11.37 1.49 6.81
C VAL A 100 12.45 1.20 7.86
N ALA A 101 13.62 0.69 7.44
CA ALA A 101 14.75 0.47 8.35
C ALA A 101 15.24 1.76 9.00
N GLY A 102 15.26 2.88 8.26
CA GLY A 102 15.72 4.16 8.78
C GLY A 102 14.72 4.93 9.64
N HIS A 103 13.42 4.83 9.36
CA HIS A 103 12.39 5.70 9.96
C HIS A 103 11.40 4.99 10.88
N VAL A 104 11.14 3.69 10.67
CA VAL A 104 10.16 2.94 11.48
C VAL A 104 10.88 2.13 12.57
N PHE A 105 12.05 1.56 12.27
CA PHE A 105 12.89 0.83 13.22
C PHE A 105 14.00 1.70 13.81
N THR A 106 13.64 2.86 14.35
CA THR A 106 14.66 3.67 15.05
C THR A 106 15.13 2.93 16.32
N PRO A 107 16.41 3.09 16.74
CA PRO A 107 16.89 2.53 18.00
C PRO A 107 16.00 2.92 19.20
N ALA A 108 15.43 4.12 19.16
CA ALA A 108 14.48 4.62 20.15
C ALA A 108 13.17 3.81 20.18
N GLU A 109 12.61 3.45 19.03
CA GLU A 109 11.38 2.65 18.96
C GLU A 109 11.63 1.20 19.39
N VAL A 110 12.77 0.62 19.00
CA VAL A 110 13.19 -0.71 19.45
C VAL A 110 13.40 -0.73 20.96
N SER A 111 14.07 0.29 21.51
CA SER A 111 14.30 0.40 22.96
C SER A 111 12.99 0.59 23.74
N ARG A 112 12.02 1.31 23.17
CA ARG A 112 10.68 1.48 23.76
C ARG A 112 9.91 0.16 23.80
N VAL A 113 9.96 -0.65 22.73
CA VAL A 113 9.32 -1.97 22.71
C VAL A 113 10.01 -2.92 23.69
N LEU A 114 11.36 -2.94 23.69
CA LEU A 114 12.13 -3.78 24.59
C LEU A 114 11.92 -3.41 26.06
N GLY A 115 11.80 -2.11 26.37
CA GLY A 115 11.50 -1.62 27.72
C GLY A 115 10.09 -1.97 28.21
N ARG A 116 9.17 -2.38 27.33
CA ARG A 116 7.85 -2.91 27.72
C ARG A 116 7.88 -4.42 27.99
N ILE A 117 8.95 -5.11 27.62
CA ILE A 117 9.12 -6.54 27.90
C ILE A 117 9.76 -6.66 29.28
N ASP A 118 9.03 -7.23 30.22
CA ASP A 118 9.57 -7.57 31.53
C ASP A 118 10.41 -8.85 31.44
N LEU A 119 11.64 -8.68 30.96
CA LEU A 119 12.65 -9.73 30.90
C LEU A 119 12.88 -10.36 32.28
N ALA A 120 12.79 -9.58 33.35
CA ALA A 120 12.96 -10.08 34.70
C ALA A 120 11.81 -11.03 35.09
N ALA A 121 10.56 -10.71 34.76
CA ALA A 121 9.42 -11.60 34.98
C ALA A 121 9.47 -12.86 34.10
N ILE A 122 9.95 -12.77 32.85
CA ILE A 122 10.15 -13.93 31.98
C ILE A 122 11.20 -14.87 32.57
N VAL A 123 12.35 -14.34 32.98
CA VAL A 123 13.43 -15.11 33.61
C VAL A 123 12.97 -15.66 34.97
N ALA A 124 12.28 -14.87 35.78
CA ALA A 124 11.74 -15.31 37.07
C ALA A 124 10.72 -16.44 36.88
N ARG A 125 9.82 -16.35 35.90
CA ARG A 125 8.90 -17.45 35.56
C ARG A 125 9.64 -18.70 35.11
N PHE A 126 10.66 -18.54 34.26
CA PHE A 126 11.47 -19.65 33.78
C PHE A 126 12.21 -20.35 34.94
N LEU A 127 12.79 -19.58 35.86
CA LEU A 127 13.49 -20.11 37.04
C LEU A 127 12.52 -20.67 38.10
N SER A 128 11.30 -20.14 38.18
CA SER A 128 10.26 -20.61 39.11
C SER A 128 9.57 -21.89 38.62
N ASP A 129 9.71 -22.24 37.34
CA ASP A 129 9.21 -23.51 36.79
C ASP A 129 10.27 -24.62 36.96
N PRO A 130 10.06 -25.58 37.88
CA PRO A 130 11.02 -26.65 38.11
C PRO A 130 11.23 -27.55 36.89
N ALA A 131 10.26 -27.64 35.98
CA ALA A 131 10.37 -28.46 34.78
C ALA A 131 11.29 -27.81 33.73
N ALA A 132 11.32 -26.48 33.66
CA ALA A 132 12.17 -25.73 32.74
C ALA A 132 13.55 -25.42 33.33
N ALA A 133 13.63 -25.13 34.63
CA ALA A 133 14.87 -24.73 35.29
C ALA A 133 15.83 -25.90 35.56
N ARG A 134 15.32 -27.11 35.87
CA ARG A 134 16.16 -28.27 36.20
C ARG A 134 17.09 -28.70 35.06
N PRO A 135 16.64 -28.85 33.81
CA PRO A 135 17.52 -29.21 32.69
C PRO A 135 18.60 -28.15 32.46
N ALA A 136 18.25 -26.86 32.59
CA ALA A 136 19.20 -25.76 32.43
C ALA A 136 20.26 -25.75 33.54
N ALA A 137 19.84 -25.96 34.79
CA ALA A 137 20.75 -26.03 35.95
C ALA A 137 21.67 -27.26 35.87
N GLN A 138 21.17 -28.41 35.43
CA GLN A 138 21.96 -29.62 35.23
C GLN A 138 22.99 -29.45 34.11
N ALA A 139 22.58 -28.90 32.97
CA ALA A 139 23.49 -28.61 31.87
C ALA A 139 24.60 -27.61 32.28
N LEU A 140 24.27 -26.59 33.07
CA LEU A 140 25.26 -25.66 33.62
C LEU A 140 26.19 -26.35 34.63
N ALA A 141 25.66 -27.19 35.52
CA ALA A 141 26.45 -27.93 36.49
C ALA A 141 27.41 -28.94 35.85
N ASP A 142 27.02 -29.55 34.72
CA ASP A 142 27.87 -30.48 33.96
C ASP A 142 29.01 -29.76 33.21
N VAL A 143 28.80 -28.50 32.83
CA VAL A 143 29.77 -27.68 32.10
C VAL A 143 30.70 -26.91 33.03
N LEU A 144 30.22 -26.48 34.20
CA LEU A 144 31.00 -25.76 35.22
C LEU A 144 32.38 -26.37 35.52
N PRO A 145 32.50 -27.69 35.80
CA PRO A 145 33.79 -28.30 36.10
C PRO A 145 34.74 -28.32 34.91
N ARG A 146 34.23 -28.26 33.66
CA ARG A 146 35.08 -28.19 32.46
C ARG A 146 35.66 -26.78 32.25
N VAL A 147 34.94 -25.75 32.65
CA VAL A 147 35.38 -24.35 32.52
C VAL A 147 36.33 -23.97 33.66
N LEU A 148 36.08 -24.45 34.88
CA LEU A 148 36.95 -24.21 36.03
C LEU A 148 38.25 -25.03 36.01
N ALA A 149 38.34 -26.03 35.14
CA ALA A 149 39.55 -26.82 34.91
C ALA A 149 40.42 -26.28 33.75
N THR A 150 40.08 -25.11 33.20
CA THR A 150 40.90 -24.34 32.24
C THR A 150 41.48 -23.12 32.93
#